data_AF-A0A920VG15-F1
#
_entry.id   AF-A0A920VG15-F1
#
_cell.length_a   1.000
_cell.length_b   1.000
_cell.length_c   1.000
_cell.angle_alpha   90.00
_cell.angle_beta   90.00
_cell.angle_gamma   90.00
#
_symmetry.space_group_name_H-M   'P 1'
#
loop_
_entity.id
_entity.type
_entity.pdbx_description
1 polymer ?
#
loop_
_entity_poly.entity_id
_entity_poly.type
_entity_poly.pdbx_seq_one_letter_code
_entity_poly.pdbx_strand_id
1 'polypeptide(L)' 'MCRSDEPISDDLERKISRLSNVPFAGVVNFPDAGSLYEIPLVVHDEGLDQFVCDALHLITDPPDLDGWGRSTNG' A
#
# COMPACT_ATOMS: atom_id res chain seq x y z
N MET A 1 -4.86 -3.11 -5.51
CA MET A 1 -4.81 -3.65 -4.13
C MET A 1 -5.16 -5.12 -4.16
N CYS A 2 -4.28 -5.95 -3.61
CA CYS A 2 -4.42 -7.40 -3.53
C CYS A 2 -4.51 -7.80 -2.06
N ARG A 3 -5.73 -8.02 -1.56
CA ARG A 3 -5.99 -8.58 -0.22
C ARG A 3 -5.58 -10.05 -0.16
N SER A 4 -4.87 -10.43 0.89
CA SER A 4 -4.42 -11.81 1.11
C SER A 4 -4.20 -12.07 2.60
N ASP A 5 -4.22 -13.34 3.02
CA ASP A 5 -3.89 -13.68 4.42
C ASP A 5 -2.39 -13.42 4.72
N GLU A 6 -1.53 -13.65 3.73
CA GLU A 6 -0.07 -13.50 3.80
C GLU A 6 0.43 -12.64 2.62
N PRO A 7 1.63 -12.03 2.72
CA PRO A 7 2.22 -11.28 1.62
C PRO A 7 2.35 -12.13 0.36
N ILE A 8 1.95 -11.57 -0.77
CA ILE A 8 2.22 -12.19 -2.08
C ILE A 8 3.66 -11.92 -2.53
N SER A 9 4.18 -12.78 -3.40
CA SER A 9 5.54 -12.60 -3.96
C SER A 9 5.55 -11.58 -5.11
N ASP A 10 6.69 -10.92 -5.32
CA ASP A 10 6.95 -10.01 -6.45
C ASP A 10 6.60 -10.66 -7.82
N ASP A 11 6.87 -11.96 -7.96
CA ASP A 11 6.56 -12.69 -9.20
C ASP A 11 5.06 -12.78 -9.46
N LEU A 12 4.24 -12.88 -8.40
CA LEU A 12 2.80 -12.84 -8.49
C LEU A 12 2.31 -11.41 -8.77
N GLU A 13 2.89 -10.41 -8.13
CA GLU A 13 2.59 -8.99 -8.39
C GLU A 13 2.87 -8.61 -9.85
N ARG A 14 4.00 -9.03 -10.40
CA ARG A 14 4.36 -8.81 -11.82
C ARG A 14 3.36 -9.47 -12.77
N LYS A 15 2.87 -10.68 -12.42
CA LYS A 15 1.81 -11.35 -13.20
C LYS A 15 0.51 -10.55 -13.16
N ILE A 16 0.12 -10.05 -11.99
CA ILE A 16 -1.09 -9.23 -11.82
C ILE A 16 -0.98 -7.93 -12.63
N SER A 17 0.13 -7.20 -12.50
CA SER A 17 0.40 -5.98 -13.29
C SER A 17 0.21 -6.23 -14.79
N ARG A 18 0.81 -7.32 -15.30
CA ARG A 18 0.72 -7.68 -16.73
C ARG A 18 -0.69 -8.10 -17.15
N LEU A 19 -1.39 -8.89 -16.33
CA LEU A 19 -2.72 -9.42 -16.67
C LEU A 19 -3.83 -8.38 -16.54
N SER A 20 -3.68 -7.45 -15.59
CA SER A 20 -4.66 -6.39 -15.32
C SER A 20 -4.33 -5.07 -16.02
N ASN A 21 -3.22 -5.01 -16.76
CA ASN A 21 -2.74 -3.83 -17.48
C ASN A 21 -2.61 -2.59 -16.57
N VAL A 22 -2.21 -2.80 -15.32
CA VAL A 22 -1.90 -1.75 -14.35
C VAL A 22 -0.39 -1.63 -14.20
N PRO A 23 0.16 -0.42 -14.00
CA PRO A 23 1.59 -0.26 -13.68
C PRO A 23 1.97 -1.12 -12.48
N PHE A 24 3.22 -1.59 -12.42
CA PHE A 24 3.70 -2.38 -11.29
C PHE A 24 3.53 -1.62 -9.96
N ALA A 25 3.82 -0.32 -9.95
CA ALA A 25 3.58 0.57 -8.81
C ALA A 25 2.09 0.74 -8.42
N GLY A 26 1.15 0.31 -9.28
CA GLY A 26 -0.28 0.27 -8.97
C GLY A 26 -0.75 -1.08 -8.42
N VAL A 27 0.14 -2.09 -8.38
CA VAL A 27 -0.10 -3.35 -7.67
C VAL A 27 0.39 -3.16 -6.25
N VAL A 28 -0.53 -3.31 -5.30
CA VAL A 28 -0.30 -3.04 -3.88
C VAL A 28 -0.55 -4.34 -3.13
N ASN A 29 0.48 -4.84 -2.45
CA ASN A 29 0.42 -5.98 -1.56
C ASN A 29 -0.32 -5.56 -0.29
N PHE A 30 -1.39 -6.26 0.07
CA PHE A 30 -2.23 -5.82 1.17
C PHE A 30 -2.64 -7.00 2.04
N PRO A 31 -1.69 -7.59 2.79
CA PRO A 31 -1.98 -8.69 3.68
C PRO A 31 -2.94 -8.25 4.81
N ASP A 32 -3.60 -9.22 5.43
CA ASP A 32 -4.47 -8.98 6.56
C ASP A 32 -3.69 -8.38 7.74
N ALA A 33 -3.99 -7.13 8.07
CA ALA A 33 -3.41 -6.41 9.20
C ALA A 33 -3.98 -6.93 10.53
N GLY A 34 -3.14 -6.99 11.57
CA GLY A 34 -3.54 -7.38 12.92
C GLY A 34 -4.42 -6.35 13.61
N SER A 35 -4.35 -5.09 13.16
CA SER A 35 -5.17 -3.99 13.66
C SER A 35 -5.59 -3.03 12.54
N LEU A 36 -6.77 -2.41 12.68
CA LEU A 36 -7.22 -1.34 11.78
C LEU A 36 -6.21 -0.18 11.69
N TYR A 37 -5.45 0.06 12.77
CA TYR A 37 -4.48 1.16 12.84
C TYR A 37 -3.18 0.88 12.06
N GLU A 38 -2.94 -0.36 11.66
CA GLU A 38 -1.79 -0.74 10.83
C GLU A 38 -2.06 -0.47 9.35
N ILE A 39 -3.33 -0.41 8.94
CA ILE A 39 -3.72 -0.25 7.53
C ILE A 39 -3.06 0.99 6.89
N PRO A 40 -3.09 2.19 7.49
CA PRO A 40 -2.47 3.35 6.85
C PRO A 40 -0.95 3.23 6.72
N LEU A 41 -0.30 2.51 7.63
CA LEU A 41 1.14 2.24 7.55
C LEU A 41 1.45 1.28 6.38
N VAL A 42 0.68 0.19 6.25
CA VAL A 42 0.83 -0.77 5.13
C VAL A 42 0.58 -0.09 3.79
N VAL A 43 -0.47 0.74 3.68
CA VAL A 43 -0.78 1.47 2.44
C VAL A 43 0.34 2.44 2.06
N HIS A 44 0.93 3.11 3.04
CA HIS A 44 2.02 4.06 2.84
C HIS A 44 3.33 3.36 2.46
N ASP A 45 3.68 2.25 3.13
CA ASP A 45 4.87 1.45 2.83
C ASP A 45 4.84 0.90 1.39
N GLU A 46 3.65 0.54 0.91
CA GLU A 46 3.43 0.10 -0.47
C GLU A 46 3.35 1.26 -1.50
N GLY A 47 3.42 2.51 -1.04
CA GLY A 47 3.48 3.71 -1.89
C GLY A 47 2.18 4.02 -2.66
N LEU A 48 1.03 3.50 -2.23
CA LEU A 48 -0.24 3.72 -2.92
C LEU A 48 -0.67 5.20 -2.86
N ASP A 49 -0.43 5.86 -1.75
CA ASP A 49 -0.70 7.29 -1.55
C ASP A 49 0.10 8.15 -2.53
N GLN A 50 1.40 7.87 -2.67
CA GLN A 50 2.26 8.54 -3.65
C GLN A 50 1.82 8.26 -5.08
N PHE A 51 1.51 6.99 -5.40
CA PHE A 51 1.01 6.60 -6.72
C PHE A 51 -0.27 7.37 -7.11
N VAL A 52 -1.19 7.56 -6.15
CA VAL A 52 -2.42 8.34 -6.36
C VAL A 52 -2.09 9.82 -6.55
N CYS A 53 -1.18 10.40 -5.76
CA CYS A 53 -0.76 11.79 -5.91
C CYS A 53 -0.12 12.04 -7.29
N ASP A 54 0.76 11.16 -7.73
CA ASP A 54 1.41 11.23 -9.04
C ASP A 54 0.39 11.13 -10.18
N ALA A 55 -0.55 10.19 -10.09
CA ALA A 55 -1.60 9.99 -11.09
C ALA A 55 -2.56 11.18 -11.21
N LEU A 56 -2.78 11.90 -10.10
CA LEU A 56 -3.64 13.09 -10.04
C LEU A 56 -2.86 14.41 -10.17
N HIS A 57 -1.54 14.35 -10.34
CA HIS A 57 -0.66 15.52 -10.39
C HIS A 57 -0.77 16.44 -9.15
N LEU A 58 -0.91 15.83 -7.98
CA LEU A 58 -0.94 16.53 -6.70
C LEU A 58 0.48 16.72 -6.16
N ILE A 59 0.77 17.92 -5.69
CA ILE A 59 2.01 18.23 -4.96
C ILE A 59 1.62 18.37 -3.50
N THR A 60 2.05 17.41 -2.68
CA THR A 60 1.72 17.35 -1.25
C THR A 60 2.98 17.11 -0.43
N ASP A 61 2.96 17.58 0.81
CA ASP A 61 3.99 17.19 1.79
C ASP A 61 3.83 15.71 2.17
N PRO A 62 4.90 15.05 2.67
CA PRO A 62 4.80 13.69 3.21
C PRO A 62 3.72 13.59 4.31
N PRO A 63 2.96 12.48 4.37
CA PRO A 63 1.93 12.32 5.39
C PRO A 63 2.55 12.19 6.78
N ASP A 64 1.91 12.80 7.78
CA ASP A 64 2.22 12.58 9.19
C ASP A 64 1.56 11.28 9.67
N LEU A 65 2.39 10.28 9.99
CA LEU A 65 1.96 8.95 10.41
C LEU A 65 2.16 8.67 11.91
N ASP A 66 2.62 9.66 12.70
CA ASP A 66 2.98 9.47 14.11
C ASP A 66 1.81 8.94 14.96
N GLY A 67 0.57 9.31 14.61
CA GLY A 67 -0.64 8.86 15.30
C GLY A 67 -1.01 7.39 15.06
N TRP A 68 -0.53 6.79 13.97
CA TRP A 68 -0.90 5.43 13.55
C TRP A 68 0.05 4.38 14.12
N GLY A 69 1.37 4.64 14.08
CA GLY A 69 2.39 3.75 14.64
C GLY A 69 2.37 3.63 16.17
N ARG A 70 1.73 4.58 16.87
CA ARG A 70 1.65 4.60 18.33
C ARG A 70 0.51 3.72 18.89
N SER A 71 -0.51 3.42 18.09
CA SER A 71 -1.71 2.68 18.54
C SER A 71 -1.56 1.16 18.52
N THR A 72 -0.43 0.64 18.03
CA THR A 72 -0.14 -0.80 17.89
C THR A 72 0.73 -1.37 19.03
N ASN A 73 1.18 -0.53 19.97
CA ASN A 73 2.09 -0.91 21.05
C ASN A 73 1.41 -0.83 22.44
N GLY A 74 0.20 -1.38 22.55
CA GLY A 74 -0.63 -1.40 23.76
C GLY A 74 -1.19 -2.78 24.08
#